data_AF-A0AAV7IHZ4-F1
#
_entry.id   AF-A0AAV7IHZ4-F1
#
_cell.length_a   1.000
_cell.length_b   1.000
_cell.length_c   1.000
_cell.angle_alpha   90.00
_cell.angle_beta   90.00
_cell.angle_gamma   90.00
#
_symmetry.space_group_name_H-M   'P 1'
#
loop_
_entity.id
_entity.type
_entity.pdbx_description
1 polymer ?
#
loop_
_entity_poly.entity_id
_entity_poly.type
_entity_poly.pdbx_seq_one_letter_code
_entity_poly.pdbx_strand_id
1 'polypeptide(L)'
;LFHKAIMQSGVATNPWANTTLPMKNQAEKIADHLGKSVTNTKELIAYFKTVPALDLVRADHSFQTWQDRFLINNTFVPSVDSKSKLPFLNVPLNEATKSGIKVPLICGHTSHEGIILLG
;
A
#
# COMPACT_ATOMS: atom_id res chain seq x y z
N LEU A 1 -11.97 -8.60 -19.91
CA LEU A 1 -10.67 -9.06 -19.35
C LEU A 1 -10.82 -10.39 -18.62
N PHE A 2 -11.83 -10.56 -17.76
CA PHE A 2 -12.11 -11.83 -17.05
C PHE A 2 -13.62 -12.05 -16.91
N HIS A 3 -14.04 -13.27 -16.49
CA HIS A 3 -15.46 -13.67 -16.41
C HIS A 3 -15.89 -14.18 -15.02
N LYS A 4 -14.96 -14.41 -14.10
CA LYS A 4 -15.19 -14.90 -12.72
C LYS A 4 -14.09 -14.37 -11.80
N ALA A 5 -14.34 -14.32 -10.49
CA ALA A 5 -13.35 -13.94 -9.49
C ALA A 5 -13.39 -14.85 -8.25
N ILE A 6 -12.24 -15.04 -7.62
CA ILE A 6 -12.09 -15.69 -6.31
C ILE A 6 -11.30 -14.75 -5.41
N MET A 7 -11.84 -14.39 -4.24
CA MET A 7 -11.21 -13.52 -3.24
C MET A 7 -10.88 -14.36 -2.00
N GLN A 8 -9.60 -14.54 -1.71
CA GLN A 8 -9.12 -15.43 -0.63
C GLN A 8 -8.44 -14.60 0.45
N SER A 9 -9.04 -14.57 1.64
CA SER A 9 -8.49 -13.94 2.86
C SER A 9 -8.16 -12.44 2.71
N GLY A 10 -8.76 -11.75 1.74
CA GLY A 10 -8.51 -10.32 1.52
C GLY A 10 -9.46 -9.69 0.50
N VAL A 11 -9.78 -8.43 0.75
CA VAL A 11 -10.60 -7.55 -0.07
C VAL A 11 -10.01 -6.13 -0.06
N ALA A 12 -10.31 -5.32 -1.08
CA ALA A 12 -9.76 -3.96 -1.17
C ALA A 12 -10.12 -3.07 0.03
N THR A 13 -11.28 -3.30 0.66
CA THR A 13 -11.77 -2.53 1.83
C THR A 13 -11.15 -2.96 3.16
N ASN A 14 -10.24 -3.94 3.18
CA ASN A 14 -9.48 -4.21 4.39
C ASN A 14 -8.64 -2.98 4.77
N PRO A 15 -8.45 -2.72 6.08
CA PRO A 15 -7.72 -1.54 6.55
C PRO A 15 -6.24 -1.53 6.12
N TRP A 16 -5.67 -2.71 5.84
CA TRP A 16 -4.28 -2.89 5.38
C TRP A 16 -4.13 -2.89 3.85
N ALA A 17 -5.23 -2.88 3.09
CA ALA A 17 -5.20 -3.07 1.64
C ALA A 17 -5.14 -1.76 0.84
N ASN A 18 -5.40 -0.61 1.48
CA ASN A 18 -5.33 0.71 0.86
C ASN A 18 -4.99 1.79 1.88
N THR A 19 -4.53 2.96 1.40
CA THR A 19 -4.25 4.11 2.25
C THR A 19 -4.85 5.40 1.69
N THR A 20 -5.32 6.24 2.60
CA THR A 20 -5.67 7.65 2.35
C THR A 20 -4.61 8.61 2.89
N LEU A 21 -3.61 8.10 3.62
CA LEU A 21 -2.58 8.90 4.25
C LEU A 21 -1.52 9.34 3.22
N PRO A 22 -1.01 10.58 3.31
CA PRO A 22 0.08 11.03 2.45
C PRO A 22 1.35 10.21 2.63
N MET A 23 1.74 9.44 1.62
CA MET A 23 2.99 8.66 1.63
C MET A 23 4.26 9.53 1.52
N LYS A 24 4.12 10.81 1.15
CA LYS A 24 5.24 11.74 0.98
C LYS A 24 6.06 11.90 2.26
N ASN A 25 5.41 12.02 3.41
CA ASN A 25 6.11 12.22 4.68
C ASN A 25 6.99 11.01 5.04
N GLN A 26 6.53 9.79 4.74
CA GLN A 26 7.35 8.59 4.91
C GLN A 26 8.51 8.56 3.92
N ALA A 27 8.26 8.93 2.66
CA ALA A 27 9.31 9.02 1.65
C ALA A 27 10.40 10.04 2.04
N GLU A 28 10.04 11.18 2.63
CA GLU A 28 11.00 12.16 3.16
C GLU A 28 11.84 11.56 4.31
N LYS A 29 11.20 10.87 5.27
CA LYS A 29 11.90 10.17 6.36
C LYS A 29 12.87 9.11 5.86
N ILE A 30 12.49 8.35 4.83
CA ILE A 30 13.36 7.34 4.21
C ILE A 30 14.58 8.01 3.56
N ALA A 31 14.38 9.13 2.86
CA ALA A 31 15.50 9.85 2.27
C ALA A 31 16.44 10.42 3.33
N ASP A 32 15.89 11.00 4.40
CA ASP A 32 16.67 11.47 5.55
C ASP A 32 17.49 10.32 6.16
N HIS A 33 16.88 9.14 6.37
CA HIS A 33 17.56 7.95 6.90
C HIS A 33 18.68 7.43 6.00
N LEU A 34 18.52 7.55 4.68
CA LEU A 34 19.54 7.20 3.68
C LEU A 34 20.59 8.31 3.47
N GLY A 35 20.54 9.38 4.26
CA GLY A 35 21.54 10.44 4.29
C GLY A 35 21.27 11.62 3.37
N LYS A 36 20.04 11.79 2.86
CA LYS A 36 19.66 12.93 2.03
C LYS A 36 18.37 13.59 2.49
N SER A 37 18.52 14.77 3.10
CA SER A 37 17.37 15.59 3.45
C SER A 37 16.82 16.37 2.25
N VAL A 38 15.60 16.02 1.85
CA VAL A 38 14.93 16.60 0.69
C VAL A 38 13.42 16.51 0.84
N THR A 39 12.72 17.64 0.64
CA THR A 39 11.26 17.74 0.74
C THR A 39 10.59 17.99 -0.61
N ASN A 40 11.36 18.35 -1.64
CA ASN A 40 10.85 18.51 -2.99
C ASN A 40 10.58 17.14 -3.63
N THR A 41 9.33 16.90 -4.07
CA THR A 41 8.92 15.61 -4.65
C THR A 41 9.76 15.19 -5.86
N LYS A 42 10.15 16.12 -6.74
CA LYS A 42 10.93 15.78 -7.94
C LYS A 42 12.34 15.36 -7.58
N GLU A 43 12.97 16.08 -6.65
CA GLU A 43 14.32 15.77 -6.17
C GLU A 43 14.34 14.46 -5.36
N LEU A 44 13.30 14.22 -4.56
CA LEU A 44 13.10 12.97 -3.82
C LEU A 44 13.02 11.78 -4.78
N ILE A 45 12.19 11.88 -5.83
CA ILE A 45 12.08 10.85 -6.87
C ILE A 45 13.43 10.65 -7.58
N ALA A 46 14.11 11.75 -7.96
CA ALA A 46 15.40 11.66 -8.62
C ALA A 46 16.45 10.96 -7.74
N TYR A 47 16.46 11.24 -6.44
CA TYR A 47 17.33 10.57 -5.49
C TYR A 47 17.01 9.09 -5.33
N PHE A 48 15.75 8.72 -5.10
CA PHE A 48 15.36 7.32 -4.95
C PHE A 48 15.67 6.46 -6.17
N LYS A 49 15.66 7.04 -7.38
CA LYS A 49 16.13 6.34 -8.59
C LYS A 49 17.63 6.02 -8.60
N THR A 50 18.43 6.64 -7.73
CA THR A 50 19.86 6.36 -7.57
C THR A 50 20.18 5.37 -6.44
N VAL A 51 19.23 5.12 -5.54
CA VAL A 51 19.40 4.22 -4.40
C VAL A 51 19.11 2.77 -4.82
N PRO A 52 19.92 1.78 -4.42
CA PRO A 52 19.58 0.38 -4.62
C PRO A 52 18.22 0.01 -4.02
N ALA A 53 17.41 -0.74 -4.76
CA ALA A 53 16.05 -1.08 -4.33
C ALA A 53 16.00 -1.78 -2.97
N LEU A 54 16.98 -2.65 -2.68
CA LEU A 54 17.05 -3.34 -1.40
C LEU A 54 17.29 -2.40 -0.22
N ASP A 55 18.04 -1.32 -0.44
CA ASP A 55 18.31 -0.32 0.60
C ASP A 55 17.09 0.55 0.87
N LEU A 56 16.28 0.85 -0.16
CA LEU A 56 14.97 1.50 0.03
C LEU A 56 14.03 0.63 0.88
N VAL A 57 13.96 -0.67 0.57
CA VAL A 57 13.12 -1.63 1.32
C VAL A 57 13.59 -1.72 2.78
N ARG A 58 14.90 -1.86 3.01
CA ARG A 58 15.48 -1.89 4.37
C ARG A 58 15.21 -0.60 5.14
N ALA A 59 15.36 0.55 4.49
CA ALA A 59 15.10 1.84 5.10
C ALA A 59 13.62 1.99 5.50
N ASP A 60 12.67 1.58 4.66
CA ASP A 60 11.24 1.61 5.03
C ASP A 60 10.94 0.68 6.22
N HIS A 61 11.45 -0.55 6.19
CA HIS A 61 11.27 -1.51 7.29
C HIS A 61 11.91 -1.04 8.61
N SER A 62 12.95 -0.21 8.57
CA SER A 62 13.62 0.30 9.79
C SER A 62 12.69 1.12 10.69
N PHE A 63 11.59 1.65 10.13
CA PHE A 63 10.60 2.44 10.87
C PHE A 63 9.43 1.61 11.42
N GLN A 64 9.31 0.33 11.05
CA GLN A 64 8.18 -0.50 11.45
C GLN A 64 8.23 -0.87 12.93
N THR A 65 7.18 -0.48 13.66
CA THR A 65 6.99 -0.88 15.06
C THR A 65 6.34 -2.27 15.16
N TRP A 66 6.31 -2.84 16.36
CA TRP A 66 5.54 -4.05 16.63
C TRP A 66 4.04 -3.83 16.41
N GLN A 67 3.53 -2.64 16.73
CA GLN A 67 2.13 -2.27 16.50
C GLN A 67 1.81 -2.22 15.00
N ASP A 68 2.72 -1.68 14.18
CA ASP A 68 2.55 -1.67 12.73
C ASP A 68 2.49 -3.08 12.16
N ARG A 69 3.34 -3.99 12.65
CA ARG A 69 3.29 -5.41 12.25
C ARG A 69 1.96 -6.06 12.66
N PHE A 70 1.51 -5.83 13.88
CA PHE A 70 0.24 -6.38 14.38
C PHE A 70 -0.98 -5.90 13.58
N LEU A 71 -0.97 -4.64 13.14
CA LEU A 71 -2.04 -4.04 12.35
C LEU A 71 -1.89 -4.25 10.83
N ILE A 72 -0.82 -4.92 10.38
CA ILE A 72 -0.45 -5.05 8.96
C ILE A 72 -0.40 -3.64 8.30
N ASN A 73 0.15 -2.67 9.03
CA ASN A 73 0.20 -1.28 8.63
C ASN A 73 1.41 -1.05 7.70
N ASN A 74 1.17 -1.23 6.40
CA ASN A 74 2.18 -0.98 5.37
C ASN A 74 2.02 0.45 4.84
N THR A 75 3.13 1.19 4.73
CA THR A 75 3.07 2.59 4.31
C THR A 75 2.78 2.75 2.82
N PHE A 76 3.45 1.96 1.98
CA PHE A 76 3.32 2.00 0.53
C PHE A 76 2.36 0.91 0.05
N VAL A 77 1.07 1.24 0.05
CA VAL A 77 -0.03 0.37 -0.41
C VAL A 77 -0.87 1.09 -1.47
N PRO A 78 -1.81 0.42 -2.16
CA PRO A 78 -2.69 1.09 -3.11
C PRO A 78 -3.33 2.37 -2.55
N SER A 79 -3.31 3.44 -3.34
CA SER A 79 -3.93 4.73 -3.02
C SER A 79 -4.63 5.30 -4.25
N VAL A 80 -5.46 6.31 -4.06
CA VAL A 80 -6.07 7.04 -5.19
C VAL A 80 -4.97 7.65 -6.06
N ASP A 81 -5.03 7.39 -7.37
CA ASP A 81 -4.01 7.80 -8.34
C ASP A 81 -4.60 8.67 -9.47
N SER A 82 -5.63 9.45 -9.16
CA SER A 82 -6.35 10.33 -10.09
C SER A 82 -5.50 11.34 -10.86
N LYS A 83 -4.26 11.59 -10.43
CA LYS A 83 -3.27 12.44 -11.12
C LYS A 83 -2.44 11.68 -12.18
N SER A 84 -2.56 10.36 -12.25
CA SER A 84 -1.91 9.51 -13.25
C SER A 84 -2.51 9.74 -14.64
N LYS A 85 -1.71 9.55 -15.69
CA LYS A 85 -2.21 9.54 -17.08
C LYS A 85 -3.11 8.34 -17.35
N LEU A 86 -2.88 7.24 -16.65
CA LEU A 86 -3.63 5.99 -16.73
C LEU A 86 -3.93 5.53 -15.29
N PRO A 87 -4.96 6.10 -14.65
CA PRO A 87 -5.26 5.79 -13.26
C PRO A 87 -5.85 4.38 -13.13
N PHE A 88 -5.42 3.64 -12.10
CA PHE A 88 -6.03 2.39 -11.69
C PHE A 88 -7.22 2.63 -10.75
N LEU A 89 -7.06 3.49 -9.75
CA LEU A 89 -8.07 3.88 -8.76
C LEU A 89 -8.24 5.39 -8.79
N ASN A 90 -9.07 5.87 -9.71
CA ASN A 90 -9.29 7.30 -9.96
C ASN A 90 -10.22 7.99 -8.95
N VAL A 91 -10.92 7.24 -8.11
CA VAL A 91 -11.85 7.74 -7.08
C VAL A 91 -11.57 7.07 -5.73
N PRO A 92 -11.98 7.67 -4.60
CA PRO A 92 -11.91 7.02 -3.29
C PRO A 92 -12.53 5.62 -3.30
N LEU A 93 -11.93 4.70 -2.54
CA LEU A 93 -12.34 3.29 -2.56
C LEU A 93 -13.82 3.07 -2.17
N ASN A 94 -14.32 3.86 -1.22
CA ASN A 94 -15.73 3.84 -0.81
C ASN A 94 -16.69 4.27 -1.94
N GLU A 95 -16.23 5.05 -2.91
CA GLU A 95 -16.99 5.38 -4.11
C GLU A 95 -16.84 4.29 -5.18
N ALA A 96 -15.62 3.82 -5.43
CA ALA A 96 -15.35 2.76 -6.41
C ALA A 96 -16.17 1.49 -6.13
N THR A 97 -16.28 1.11 -4.85
CA THR A 97 -16.98 -0.10 -4.40
C THR A 97 -18.49 -0.05 -4.59
N LYS A 98 -19.11 1.14 -4.73
CA LYS A 98 -20.56 1.26 -4.99
C LYS A 98 -20.97 0.64 -6.34
N SER A 99 -20.04 0.52 -7.28
CA SER A 99 -20.28 -0.18 -8.55
C SER A 99 -20.59 -1.67 -8.34
N GLY A 100 -20.12 -2.25 -7.23
CA GLY A 100 -20.29 -3.66 -6.90
C GLY A 100 -19.58 -4.60 -7.87
N ILE A 101 -19.65 -5.91 -7.58
CA ILE A 101 -19.03 -6.94 -8.40
C ILE A 101 -20.03 -7.42 -9.46
N LYS A 102 -19.60 -7.44 -10.74
CA LYS A 102 -20.47 -7.72 -11.90
C LYS A 102 -20.27 -9.11 -12.53
N VAL A 103 -19.48 -9.96 -11.89
CA VAL A 103 -19.21 -11.33 -12.31
C VAL A 103 -19.45 -12.28 -11.14
N PRO A 104 -19.66 -13.58 -11.38
CA PRO A 104 -19.70 -14.57 -10.31
C PRO A 104 -18.44 -14.48 -9.42
N LEU A 105 -18.68 -14.47 -8.11
CA LEU A 105 -17.66 -14.32 -7.08
C LEU A 105 -17.72 -15.48 -6.10
N ILE A 106 -16.57 -16.04 -5.77
CA ILE A 106 -16.35 -16.82 -4.57
C ILE A 106 -15.49 -15.99 -3.62
N CYS A 107 -15.90 -15.81 -2.38
CA CYS A 107 -15.06 -15.22 -1.34
C CYS A 107 -14.97 -16.14 -0.13
N GLY A 108 -13.83 -16.13 0.55
CA GLY A 108 -13.64 -16.98 1.73
C GLY A 108 -12.42 -16.56 2.54
N HIS A 109 -12.35 -17.10 3.75
CA HIS A 109 -11.25 -16.96 4.69
C HIS A 109 -11.04 -18.29 5.42
N THR A 110 -9.93 -18.43 6.12
CA THR A 110 -9.65 -19.58 6.98
C THR A 110 -10.32 -19.42 8.35
N SER A 111 -10.49 -20.52 9.09
CA SER A 111 -11.11 -20.49 10.42
C SER A 111 -10.26 -19.79 11.49
N HIS A 112 -8.96 -19.57 11.23
CA HIS A 112 -8.00 -19.04 12.20
C HIS A 112 -6.98 -18.08 11.55
N GLU A 113 -7.42 -17.12 10.73
CA GLU A 113 -6.54 -16.13 10.05
C GLU A 113 -5.55 -15.44 11.00
N GLY A 114 -5.99 -15.12 12.22
CA GLY A 114 -5.19 -14.39 13.21
C GLY A 114 -3.92 -15.12 13.67
N ILE A 115 -3.76 -16.41 13.37
CA ILE A 115 -2.51 -17.14 13.67
C ILE A 115 -1.30 -16.51 12.96
N ILE A 116 -1.50 -15.78 11.86
CA ILE A 116 -0.43 -15.03 11.18
C ILE A 116 0.29 -14.03 12.10
N LEU A 117 -0.37 -13.57 13.17
CA LEU A 117 0.17 -12.59 14.11
C LEU A 117 0.98 -13.23 15.26
N LEU A 118 1.06 -14.56 15.33
CA LEU A 118 1.80 -15.29 16.36
C LEU A 118 3.26 -15.59 15.97
N GLY A 119 3.69 -15.19 14.76
CA GLY A 119 5.05 -15.34 14.23
C GLY A 119 5.97 -14.16 14.51
#